data_AF-A0A2M8DU86-F1
#
_entry.id   AF-A0A2M8DU86-F1
#
_cell.length_a   1.000
_cell.length_b   1.000
_cell.length_c   1.000
_cell.angle_alpha   90.00
_cell.angle_beta   90.00
_cell.angle_gamma   90.00
#
_symmetry.space_group_name_H-M   'P 1'
#
loop_
_entity.id
_entity.type
_entity.pdbx_description
1 polymer ?
#
loop_
_entity_poly.entity_id
_entity_poly.type
_entity_poly.pdbx_seq_one_letter_code
_entity_poly.pdbx_strand_id
1 'polypeptide(L)'
;MSSEAHTSAEYIKHHLQNLTYGQLPDGSWGIAHTAAEAKEMGFWALNLDTFIMSLLLGAIFLFMFRRVAKSVVSGTPGGLQNFCEWAIEFVDSSVRGSFTGKNNMV
;
A
#
# COMPACT_ATOMS: atom_id res chain seq x y z
N MET A 1 -36.88 7.38 1.54
CA MET A 1 -35.98 6.30 1.98
C MET A 1 -35.17 6.85 3.14
N SER A 2 -35.41 6.31 4.34
CA SER A 2 -35.11 6.95 5.63
C SER A 2 -33.60 7.16 5.82
N SER A 3 -33.22 8.37 6.18
CA SER A 3 -31.91 8.66 6.76
C SER A 3 -31.87 8.01 8.14
N GLU A 4 -31.41 6.76 8.22
CA GLU A 4 -31.12 6.13 9.52
C GLU A 4 -30.08 6.98 10.25
N ALA A 5 -30.39 7.38 11.48
CA ALA A 5 -29.47 8.10 12.34
C ALA A 5 -28.35 7.13 12.74
N HIS A 6 -27.28 7.07 11.95
CA HIS A 6 -26.07 6.31 12.30
C HIS A 6 -25.58 6.81 13.65
N THR A 7 -25.78 6.01 14.69
CA THR A 7 -25.21 6.31 15.99
C THR A 7 -23.68 6.33 15.84
N SER A 8 -22.98 7.19 16.57
CA SER A 8 -21.51 7.28 16.46
C SER A 8 -20.85 5.91 16.70
N ALA A 9 -21.44 5.07 17.54
CA ALA A 9 -20.98 3.71 17.79
C ALA A 9 -21.07 2.79 16.56
N GLU A 10 -22.14 2.90 15.77
CA GLU A 10 -22.33 2.13 14.54
C GLU A 10 -21.40 2.61 13.42
N TYR A 11 -21.21 3.93 13.31
CA TYR A 11 -20.24 4.52 12.39
C TYR A 11 -18.81 4.02 12.65
N ILE A 12 -18.40 3.96 13.93
CA ILE A 12 -17.09 3.42 14.33
C ILE A 12 -16.96 1.95 13.93
N LYS A 13 -17.99 1.13 14.19
CA LYS A 13 -17.97 -0.29 13.83
C LYS A 13 -17.87 -0.51 12.32
N HIS A 14 -18.56 0.28 11.51
CA HIS A 14 -18.48 0.22 10.06
C HIS A 14 -17.07 0.60 9.54
N HIS A 15 -16.42 1.61 10.13
CA HIS A 15 -15.07 2.03 9.71
C HIS A 15 -13.94 1.06 10.10
N LEU A 16 -14.19 0.18 11.07
CA LEU A 16 -13.24 -0.85 11.48
C LEU A 16 -13.36 -2.13 10.64
N GLN A 17 -14.27 -2.16 9.66
CA GLN A 17 -14.47 -3.30 8.77
C GLN A 17 -13.68 -3.12 7.47
N ASN A 18 -12.93 -4.15 7.10
CA ASN A 18 -12.21 -4.20 5.84
C ASN A 18 -13.05 -4.83 4.75
N LEU A 19 -12.82 -4.40 3.50
CA LEU A 19 -13.37 -5.06 2.31
C LEU A 19 -12.66 -6.40 2.10
N THR A 20 -13.29 -7.49 2.52
CA THR A 20 -12.68 -8.82 2.57
C THR A 20 -13.29 -9.73 1.49
N TYR A 21 -12.45 -10.41 0.71
CA TYR A 21 -12.84 -11.43 -0.27
C TYR A 21 -12.41 -12.81 0.22
N GLY A 22 -13.30 -13.78 0.21
CA GLY A 22 -12.99 -15.13 0.69
C GLY A 22 -14.10 -16.13 0.43
N GLN A 23 -13.89 -17.34 0.92
CA GLN A 23 -14.88 -18.42 0.82
C GLN A 23 -15.80 -18.38 2.03
N LEU A 24 -17.11 -18.27 1.80
CA LEU A 24 -18.12 -18.37 2.84
C LEU A 24 -18.32 -19.84 3.29
N PRO A 25 -18.91 -20.07 4.47
CA PRO A 25 -19.16 -21.43 4.99
C PRO A 25 -20.05 -22.30 4.11
N ASP A 26 -20.85 -21.70 3.22
CA ASP A 26 -21.69 -22.38 2.23
C ASP A 26 -20.89 -22.88 1.00
N GLY A 27 -19.59 -22.60 0.95
CA GLY A 27 -18.69 -22.96 -0.13
C GLY A 27 -18.63 -21.93 -1.27
N SER A 28 -19.45 -20.88 -1.23
CA SER A 28 -19.45 -19.80 -2.22
C SER A 28 -18.26 -18.86 -2.02
N TRP A 29 -17.78 -18.25 -3.10
CA TRP A 29 -16.73 -17.23 -3.05
C TRP A 29 -17.34 -15.86 -3.28
N GLY A 30 -17.05 -14.93 -2.38
CA GLY A 30 -17.69 -13.62 -2.41
C GLY A 30 -16.95 -12.58 -1.57
N ILE A 31 -17.51 -11.37 -1.61
CA ILE A 31 -17.08 -10.26 -0.75
C ILE A 31 -17.95 -10.28 0.50
N ALA A 32 -17.33 -10.15 1.66
CA ALA A 32 -18.03 -10.05 2.94
C ALA A 32 -18.77 -8.71 3.00
N HIS A 33 -20.06 -8.75 3.31
CA HIS A 33 -20.88 -7.56 3.52
C HIS A 33 -21.03 -7.23 5.00
N THR A 34 -20.60 -8.14 5.89
CA THR A 34 -20.61 -7.93 7.34
C THR A 34 -19.32 -8.40 8.00
N ALA A 35 -18.98 -7.86 9.18
CA ALA A 35 -17.84 -8.33 9.98
C ALA A 35 -17.94 -9.81 10.39
N ALA A 36 -19.15 -10.34 10.54
CA ALA A 36 -19.36 -11.75 10.87
C ALA A 36 -18.91 -12.63 9.70
N GLU A 37 -19.38 -12.33 8.48
CA GLU A 37 -18.98 -13.02 7.26
C GLU A 37 -17.47 -12.93 7.01
N ALA A 38 -16.87 -11.74 7.17
CA ALA A 38 -15.43 -11.55 7.01
C ALA A 38 -14.61 -12.43 7.98
N LYS A 39 -15.13 -12.64 9.20
CA LYS A 39 -14.50 -13.51 10.21
C LYS A 39 -14.71 -15.00 9.88
N GLU A 40 -15.86 -15.36 9.34
CA GLU A 40 -16.20 -16.73 8.95
C GLU A 40 -15.42 -17.23 7.73
N MET A 41 -14.98 -16.32 6.85
CA MET A 41 -14.10 -16.65 5.71
C MET A 41 -12.73 -17.25 6.12
N GLY A 42 -12.35 -17.12 7.39
CA GLY A 42 -11.18 -17.80 7.96
C GLY A 42 -9.83 -17.34 7.39
N PHE A 43 -8.86 -18.24 7.37
CA PHE A 43 -7.47 -17.93 7.01
C PHE A 43 -7.29 -17.49 5.54
N TRP A 44 -8.17 -17.93 4.64
CA TRP A 44 -8.10 -17.64 3.21
C TRP A 44 -8.83 -16.36 2.81
N ALA A 45 -9.18 -15.52 3.79
CA ALA A 45 -9.80 -14.22 3.58
C ALA A 45 -8.75 -13.17 3.19
N LEU A 46 -8.90 -12.56 2.01
CA LEU A 46 -8.03 -11.52 1.49
C LEU A 46 -8.66 -10.14 1.70
N ASN A 47 -7.96 -9.25 2.41
CA ASN A 47 -8.34 -7.84 2.55
C ASN A 47 -8.05 -7.10 1.24
N LEU A 48 -9.08 -6.97 0.41
CA LEU A 48 -8.97 -6.43 -0.94
C LEU A 48 -8.66 -4.93 -0.93
N ASP A 49 -9.22 -4.18 0.03
CA ASP A 49 -8.93 -2.77 0.23
C ASP A 49 -7.43 -2.49 0.44
N THR A 50 -6.82 -3.21 1.37
CA THR A 50 -5.44 -3.05 1.79
C THR A 50 -4.50 -3.55 0.70
N PHE A 51 -4.88 -4.65 0.04
CA PHE A 51 -4.12 -5.20 -1.08
C PHE A 51 -4.09 -4.22 -2.26
N ILE A 52 -5.25 -3.67 -2.65
CA ILE A 52 -5.34 -2.70 -3.75
C ILE A 52 -4.57 -1.42 -3.40
N MET A 53 -4.74 -0.88 -2.20
CA MET A 53 -4.03 0.33 -1.79
C MET A 53 -2.52 0.12 -1.76
N SER A 54 -2.06 -1.03 -1.28
CA SER A 54 -0.63 -1.38 -1.26
C SER A 54 -0.06 -1.50 -2.67
N LEU A 55 -0.77 -2.17 -3.58
CA LEU A 55 -0.36 -2.30 -4.98
C LEU A 55 -0.34 -0.95 -5.70
N LEU A 56 -1.36 -0.12 -5.47
CA LEU A 56 -1.47 1.21 -6.06
C LEU A 56 -0.34 2.12 -5.58
N LEU A 57 -0.07 2.18 -4.27
CA LEU A 57 1.03 2.98 -3.72
C LEU A 57 2.38 2.48 -4.25
N GLY A 58 2.61 1.17 -4.30
CA GLY A 58 3.81 0.59 -4.87
C GLY A 58 3.98 0.92 -6.37
N ALA A 59 2.91 0.83 -7.15
CA ALA A 59 2.92 1.18 -8.56
C ALA A 59 3.21 2.68 -8.79
N ILE A 60 2.59 3.57 -8.01
CA ILE A 60 2.86 5.02 -8.07
C ILE A 60 4.31 5.31 -7.70
N PHE A 61 4.82 4.68 -6.64
CA PHE A 61 6.21 4.82 -6.22
C PHE A 61 7.18 4.43 -7.35
N LEU A 62 7.03 3.22 -7.91
CA LEU A 62 7.89 2.75 -9.00
C LEU A 62 7.75 3.62 -10.26
N PHE A 63 6.52 4.06 -10.58
CA PHE A 63 6.27 4.93 -11.72
C PHE A 63 6.96 6.29 -11.57
N MET A 64 6.88 6.90 -10.38
CA MET A 64 7.53 8.18 -10.07
C MET A 64 9.06 8.07 -10.21
N PHE A 65 9.67 7.08 -9.57
CA PHE A 65 11.12 6.86 -9.65
C PHE A 65 11.57 6.54 -11.08
N ARG A 66 10.81 5.71 -11.81
CA ARG A 66 11.08 5.43 -13.23
C ARG A 66 11.02 6.69 -14.08
N ARG A 67 10.07 7.59 -13.81
CA ARG A 67 9.93 8.85 -14.54
C ARG A 67 11.16 9.74 -14.31
N VAL A 68 11.55 9.92 -13.04
CA VAL A 68 12.73 10.73 -12.69
C VAL A 68 14.01 10.13 -13.27
N ALA A 69 14.23 8.82 -13.12
CA ALA A 69 15.40 8.13 -13.65
C ALA A 69 15.54 8.27 -15.18
N LYS A 70 14.42 8.33 -15.91
CA LYS A 70 14.43 8.54 -17.37
C LYS A 70 14.68 9.98 -17.79
N SER A 71 14.37 10.95 -16.94
CA SER A 71 14.50 12.39 -17.22
C SER A 71 15.63 13.04 -16.43
N VAL A 72 16.57 12.24 -15.91
CA VAL A 72 17.75 12.73 -15.18
C VAL A 72 18.61 13.57 -16.13
N VAL A 73 18.98 14.76 -15.66
CA VAL A 73 19.93 15.65 -16.35
C VAL A 73 21.15 15.85 -15.46
N SER A 74 22.34 15.91 -16.07
CA SER A 74 23.62 16.15 -15.36
C SER A 74 23.91 17.63 -15.11
N GLY A 75 23.08 18.54 -15.65
CA GLY A 75 23.16 19.97 -15.42
C GLY A 75 22.50 20.36 -14.09
N THR A 76 21.73 21.44 -14.09
CA THR A 76 20.94 21.84 -12.91
C THR A 76 19.73 20.91 -12.75
N PRO A 77 19.65 20.10 -11.67
CA PRO A 77 18.54 19.18 -11.46
C PRO A 77 17.24 19.94 -11.21
N GLY A 78 16.13 19.43 -11.74
CA GLY A 78 14.80 19.91 -11.36
C GLY A 78 14.45 19.52 -9.91
N GLY A 79 13.45 20.18 -9.30
CA GLY A 79 13.11 19.94 -7.89
C GLY A 79 12.77 18.48 -7.54
N LEU A 80 12.09 17.75 -8.44
CA LEU A 80 11.76 16.35 -8.23
C LEU A 80 12.98 15.42 -8.34
N GLN A 81 13.92 15.73 -9.24
CA GLN A 81 15.18 14.99 -9.36
C GLN A 81 16.02 15.16 -8.09
N ASN A 82 16.17 16.40 -7.60
CA ASN A 82 16.90 16.70 -6.38
C ASN A 82 16.32 15.95 -5.16
N PHE A 83 14.99 15.89 -5.03
CA PHE A 83 14.35 15.12 -3.96
C PHE A 83 14.65 13.61 -4.05
N CYS A 84 14.56 13.03 -5.24
CA CYS A 84 14.88 11.61 -5.45
C CYS A 84 16.35 11.29 -5.19
N GLU A 85 17.27 12.16 -5.64
CA GLU A 85 18.71 12.01 -5.39
C GLU A 85 19.01 12.04 -3.89
N TRP A 86 18.49 13.04 -3.18
CA TRP A 86 18.62 13.14 -1.73
C TRP A 86 18.09 11.88 -1.00
N ALA A 87 16.92 11.38 -1.40
CA ALA A 87 16.34 10.17 -0.79
C ALA A 87 17.22 8.93 -1.03
N ILE A 88 17.78 8.79 -2.24
CA ILE A 88 18.67 7.67 -2.59
C ILE A 88 19.98 7.77 -1.80
N GLU A 89 20.58 8.95 -1.72
CA GLU A 89 21.82 9.18 -0.97
C GLU A 89 21.64 8.89 0.52
N PHE A 90 20.51 9.30 1.09
CA PHE A 90 20.14 8.96 2.47
C PHE A 90 20.07 7.44 2.69
N VAL A 91 19.46 6.70 1.77
CA VAL A 91 19.38 5.23 1.83
C VAL A 91 20.76 4.60 1.68
N ASP A 92 21.58 5.03 0.71
CA ASP A 92 22.93 4.50 0.48
C ASP A 92 23.83 4.70 1.70
N SER A 93 23.83 5.91 2.28
CA SER A 93 24.57 6.22 3.51
C SER A 93 24.12 5.34 4.68
N SER A 94 22.81 5.16 4.86
CA SER A 94 22.24 4.31 5.91
C SER A 94 22.63 2.83 5.75
N VAL A 95 22.64 2.33 4.51
CA VAL A 95 23.03 0.95 4.20
C VAL A 95 24.54 0.77 4.40
N ARG A 96 25.39 1.67 3.92
CA ARG A 96 26.85 1.60 4.10
C ARG A 96 27.26 1.72 5.56
N GLY A 97 26.55 2.50 6.35
CA GLY A 97 26.74 2.58 7.81
C GLY A 97 26.41 1.27 8.52
N SER A 98 25.48 0.48 7.97
CA SER A 98 24.99 -0.77 8.58
C SER A 98 25.64 -2.04 8.00
N PHE A 99 26.14 -2.00 6.76
CA PHE A 99 26.64 -3.15 6.01
C PHE A 99 27.92 -2.80 5.24
N THR A 100 28.99 -3.58 5.47
CA THR A 100 30.34 -3.38 4.92
C THR A 100 30.72 -4.37 3.80
N GLY A 101 29.73 -5.11 3.25
CA GLY A 101 29.98 -5.98 2.10
C GLY A 101 30.20 -5.17 0.81
N LYS A 102 31.26 -5.49 0.06
CA LYS A 102 31.55 -4.85 -1.24
C LYS A 102 30.47 -5.23 -2.26
N ASN A 103 29.82 -4.22 -2.83
CA ASN A 103 28.94 -4.37 -3.99
C ASN A 103 29.77 -4.24 -5.27
N ASN A 104 29.69 -5.20 -6.19
CA ASN A 104 30.42 -5.19 -7.47
C ASN A 104 29.72 -4.35 -8.56
N MET A 105 28.55 -3.78 -8.27
CA MET A 105 27.75 -2.99 -9.23
C MET A 105 27.67 -1.48 -8.89
N VAL A 106 28.52 -0.99 -7.98
CA VAL A 106 28.72 0.45 -7.71
C VAL A 106 30.21 0.76 -7.73
#